data_AF-A0A7D4T0I5-F1
#
_entry.id   AF-A0A7D4T0I5-F1
#
_cell.length_a   1.000
_cell.length_b   1.000
_cell.length_c   1.000
_cell.angle_alpha   90.00
_cell.angle_beta   90.00
_cell.angle_gamma   90.00
#
_symmetry.space_group_name_H-M   'P 1'
#
loop_
_entity.id
_entity.type
_entity.pdbx_description
1 polymer ?
#
loop_
_entity_poly.entity_id
_entity_poly.type
_entity_poly.pdbx_seq_one_letter_code
_entity_poly.pdbx_strand_id
1 'polypeptide(L)'
;MEIKLIEKIEHHFSDYKEVTWLKCKTADDQIVAFWGALYGDNTNIETLLNQVFPVIVEIPNPEDCIPTDWEKSKYNLSMSIPLYSEIKIIS
;
A
#
# COMPACT_ATOMS: atom_id res chain seq x y z
N MET A 1 -5.40 -13.02 -0.99
CA MET A 1 -3.96 -13.23 -1.23
C MET A 1 -3.20 -12.69 -0.04
N GLU A 2 -2.11 -13.35 0.39
CA GLU A 2 -1.29 -12.89 1.51
C GLU A 2 0.02 -12.29 1.02
N ILE A 3 0.41 -11.16 1.61
CA ILE A 3 1.71 -10.54 1.39
C ILE A 3 2.41 -10.28 2.71
N LYS A 4 3.71 -10.56 2.76
CA LYS A 4 4.56 -10.25 3.91
C LYS A 4 5.29 -8.94 3.66
N LEU A 5 4.90 -7.90 4.39
CA LEU A 5 5.57 -6.60 4.37
C LEU A 5 6.72 -6.61 5.37
N ILE A 6 7.91 -6.18 4.95
CA ILE A 6 9.14 -6.24 5.75
C ILE A 6 9.67 -4.88 6.19
N GLU A 7 9.37 -3.81 5.43
CA GLU A 7 9.68 -2.43 5.83
C GLU A 7 8.73 -1.40 5.22
N LYS A 8 8.62 -0.25 5.88
CA LYS A 8 7.99 0.97 5.36
C LYS A 8 9.08 1.76 4.62
N ILE A 9 8.90 1.98 3.32
CA ILE A 9 9.88 2.66 2.47
C ILE A 9 9.63 4.17 2.48
N GLU A 10 8.38 4.57 2.30
CA GLU A 10 8.00 5.97 2.09
C GLU A 10 6.56 6.19 2.51
N HIS A 11 6.31 7.26 3.26
CA HIS A 11 4.96 7.78 3.51
C HIS A 11 4.95 9.23 3.01
N HIS A 12 4.12 9.51 2.00
CA HIS A 12 4.12 10.81 1.35
C HIS A 12 2.74 11.17 0.82
N PHE A 13 2.56 12.44 0.45
CA PHE A 13 1.31 12.95 -0.08
C PHE A 13 1.53 13.92 -1.24
N SER A 14 0.45 14.22 -1.95
CA SER A 14 0.42 15.25 -2.99
C SER A 14 -0.85 16.09 -2.82
N ASP A 15 -0.67 17.35 -2.43
CA ASP A 15 -1.78 18.32 -2.35
C ASP A 15 -2.44 18.50 -3.72
N TYR A 16 -1.65 18.55 -4.79
CA TYR A 16 -2.17 18.74 -6.15
C TYR A 16 -3.06 17.58 -6.62
N LYS A 17 -2.74 16.35 -6.20
CA LYS A 17 -3.54 15.17 -6.55
C LYS A 17 -4.53 14.77 -5.47
N GLU A 18 -4.53 15.45 -4.32
CA GLU A 18 -5.32 15.13 -3.13
C GLU A 18 -5.21 13.66 -2.67
N VAL A 19 -4.03 13.06 -2.83
CA VAL A 19 -3.75 11.67 -2.44
C VAL A 19 -2.62 11.58 -1.43
N THR A 20 -2.68 10.58 -0.57
CA THR A 20 -1.58 10.13 0.28
C THR A 20 -1.28 8.66 -0.02
N TRP A 21 -0.04 8.23 0.24
CA TRP A 21 0.35 6.85 0.02
C TRP A 21 1.43 6.39 1.00
N LEU A 22 1.40 5.09 1.27
CA LEU A 22 2.44 4.37 1.97
C LEU A 22 3.03 3.31 1.03
N LYS A 23 4.34 3.37 0.77
CA LYS A 23 5.08 2.31 0.09
C LYS A 23 5.70 1.38 1.13
N CYS A 24 5.50 0.09 0.92
CA CYS A 24 6.11 -0.96 1.73
C CYS A 24 6.90 -1.91 0.82
N LYS A 25 7.96 -2.49 1.39
CA LYS A 25 8.70 -3.55 0.72
C LYS A 25 8.18 -4.92 1.15
N THR A 26 8.12 -5.87 0.22
CA THR A 26 7.78 -7.26 0.52
C THR A 26 9.03 -8.11 0.75
N ALA A 27 8.84 -9.30 1.31
CA ALA A 27 9.92 -10.28 1.48
C ALA A 27 10.59 -10.69 0.15
N ASP A 28 9.90 -10.57 -0.97
CA ASP A 28 10.39 -10.88 -2.32
C ASP A 28 11.02 -9.67 -3.03
N ASP A 29 11.45 -8.66 -2.27
CA ASP A 29 12.10 -7.43 -2.76
C ASP A 29 11.18 -6.54 -3.62
N GLN A 30 9.86 -6.77 -3.60
CA GLN A 30 8.91 -5.99 -4.37
C GLN A 30 8.39 -4.77 -3.61
N ILE A 31 7.91 -3.76 -4.34
CA ILE A 31 7.32 -2.54 -3.75
C ILE A 31 5.81 -2.54 -3.95
N VAL A 32 5.08 -2.39 -2.86
CA VAL A 32 3.62 -2.27 -2.83
C VAL A 32 3.26 -0.88 -2.33
N ALA A 33 2.33 -0.21 -2.99
CA ALA A 33 1.76 1.05 -2.48
C ALA A 33 0.34 0.82 -1.95
N PHE A 34 0.05 1.45 -0.82
CA PHE A 34 -1.30 1.60 -0.26
C PHE A 34 -1.71 3.05 -0.46
N TRP A 35 -2.82 3.27 -1.16
CA TRP A 35 -3.33 4.61 -1.47
C TRP A 35 -4.44 5.01 -0.52
N GLY A 36 -4.51 6.31 -0.24
CA GLY A 36 -5.56 6.93 0.54
C GLY A 36 -5.85 8.34 0.06
N ALA A 37 -6.88 8.97 0.62
CA ALA A 37 -7.27 10.34 0.32
C ALA A 37 -6.61 11.32 1.29
N LEU A 38 -6.00 12.40 0.78
CA LEU A 38 -5.24 13.35 1.61
C LEU A 38 -6.06 13.95 2.77
N TYR A 39 -7.33 14.21 2.54
CA TYR A 39 -8.28 14.73 3.55
C TYR A 39 -9.46 13.78 3.79
N GLY A 40 -9.27 12.49 3.53
CA GLY A 40 -10.33 11.49 3.58
C GLY A 40 -9.86 10.16 4.15
N ASP A 41 -10.39 9.08 3.60
CA ASP A 41 -10.13 7.73 4.08
C ASP A 41 -8.67 7.31 3.84
N ASN A 42 -8.00 7.00 4.95
CA ASN A 42 -6.61 6.53 5.01
C ASN A 42 -6.49 5.27 5.87
N THR A 43 -7.59 4.54 6.09
CA THR A 43 -7.68 3.47 7.09
C THR A 43 -6.57 2.44 6.93
N ASN A 44 -6.27 2.00 5.70
CA ASN A 44 -5.20 1.04 5.42
C ASN A 44 -3.80 1.59 5.78
N ILE A 45 -3.54 2.85 5.41
CA ILE A 45 -2.25 3.51 5.68
C ILE A 45 -2.07 3.68 7.19
N GLU A 46 -3.07 4.23 7.88
CA GLU A 46 -3.03 4.43 9.33
C GLU A 46 -2.86 3.11 10.08
N THR A 47 -3.58 2.08 9.65
CA THR A 47 -3.47 0.72 10.21
C THR A 47 -2.05 0.21 10.13
N LEU A 48 -1.40 0.32 8.96
CA LEU A 48 -0.01 -0.13 8.74
C LEU A 48 1.04 0.75 9.43
N LEU A 49 0.84 2.07 9.49
CA LEU A 49 1.75 2.99 10.18
C LEU A 49 1.90 2.62 11.66
N ASN A 50 0.84 2.12 12.28
CA ASN A 50 0.82 1.69 13.68
C ASN A 50 1.34 0.26 13.93
N GLN A 51 1.71 -0.49 12.88
CA GLN A 51 2.29 -1.83 13.04
C GLN A 51 3.81 -1.83 13.18
N VAL A 52 4.31 -2.81 13.94
CA VAL A 52 5.72 -3.22 13.93
C VAL A 52 5.92 -4.20 12.79
N PHE A 53 6.94 -3.97 11.97
CA PHE A 53 7.27 -4.83 10.84
C PHE A 53 8.29 -5.91 11.27
N PRO A 54 8.28 -7.11 10.66
CA PRO A 54 7.45 -7.51 9.52
C PRO A 54 6.00 -7.81 9.93
N VAL A 55 5.07 -7.61 8.98
CA VAL A 55 3.63 -7.89 9.17
C VAL A 55 3.09 -8.67 7.98
N ILE A 56 2.17 -9.60 8.21
CA ILE A 56 1.46 -10.31 7.14
C ILE A 56 0.09 -9.68 6.95
N VAL A 57 -0.20 -9.31 5.70
CA VAL A 57 -1.43 -8.66 5.28
C VAL A 57 -2.17 -9.56 4.30
N GLU A 58 -3.43 -9.85 4.58
CA GLU A 58 -4.36 -10.46 3.65
C GLU A 58 -5.08 -9.36 2.84
N ILE A 59 -5.08 -9.53 1.52
CA ILE A 59 -5.81 -8.73 0.54
C ILE A 59 -6.93 -9.61 -0.02
N PRO A 60 -8.21 -9.36 0.34
CA PRO A 60 -9.33 -10.20 -0.09
C PRO A 60 -9.58 -10.17 -1.60
N ASN A 61 -9.47 -8.98 -2.22
CA ASN A 61 -9.73 -8.76 -3.65
C ASN A 61 -8.45 -8.28 -4.37
N PRO A 62 -7.43 -9.15 -4.54
CA PRO A 62 -6.15 -8.77 -5.14
C PRO A 62 -6.25 -8.40 -6.63
N GLU A 63 -7.31 -8.80 -7.32
CA GLU A 63 -7.59 -8.46 -8.72
C GLU A 63 -7.79 -6.95 -8.96
N ASP A 64 -8.20 -6.21 -7.94
CA ASP A 64 -8.32 -4.75 -7.99
C ASP A 64 -6.98 -4.05 -7.72
N CYS A 65 -5.95 -4.79 -7.28
CA CYS A 65 -4.70 -4.24 -6.79
C CYS A 65 -3.62 -4.14 -7.88
N ILE A 66 -4.02 -3.75 -9.10
CA ILE A 66 -3.13 -3.74 -10.27
C ILE A 66 -2.57 -2.34 -10.50
N PRO A 67 -1.24 -2.15 -10.49
CA PRO A 67 -0.66 -0.86 -10.80
C PRO A 67 -0.87 -0.49 -12.28
N THR A 68 -1.18 0.77 -12.51
CA THR A 68 -1.15 1.39 -13.84
C THR A 68 0.27 1.43 -14.40
N ASP A 69 0.41 1.56 -15.73
CA ASP A 69 1.74 1.64 -16.36
C ASP A 69 2.53 2.88 -15.90
N TRP A 70 1.84 3.97 -15.57
CA TRP A 70 2.47 5.13 -14.97
C TRP A 70 3.02 4.83 -13.58
N GLU A 71 2.29 4.13 -12.72
CA GLU A 71 2.77 3.75 -11.39
C GLU A 71 3.93 2.75 -11.46
N LYS A 72 3.86 1.76 -12.35
CA LYS A 72 4.97 0.82 -12.59
C LYS A 72 6.24 1.57 -12.99
N SER A 73 6.13 2.48 -13.96
CA SER A 73 7.30 3.23 -14.46
C SER A 73 7.82 4.29 -13.48
N LYS A 74 6.92 5.00 -12.78
CA LYS A 74 7.29 6.12 -11.90
C LYS A 74 7.75 5.66 -10.52
N TYR A 75 7.12 4.60 -9.98
CA TYR A 75 7.29 4.18 -8.59
C TYR A 75 7.78 2.73 -8.45
N ASN A 76 7.96 2.00 -9.56
CA ASN A 76 8.40 0.61 -9.56
C ASN A 76 7.49 -0.30 -8.72
N LEU A 77 6.18 -0.07 -8.76
CA LEU A 77 5.21 -0.86 -8.00
C LEU A 77 4.98 -2.22 -8.64
N SER A 78 5.03 -3.29 -7.83
CA SER A 78 4.50 -4.60 -8.19
C SER A 78 2.99 -4.68 -7.93
N MET A 79 2.50 -3.88 -6.97
CA MET A 79 1.11 -3.88 -6.55
C MET A 79 0.67 -2.47 -6.13
N SER A 80 -0.55 -2.11 -6.50
CA SER A 80 -1.16 -0.82 -6.18
C SER A 80 -2.48 -1.09 -5.46
N ILE A 81 -2.51 -0.90 -4.15
CA ILE A 81 -3.68 -1.21 -3.32
C ILE A 81 -4.50 0.07 -3.19
N PRO A 82 -5.65 0.17 -3.87
CA PRO A 82 -6.46 1.38 -3.87
C PRO A 82 -7.15 1.60 -2.54
N LEU A 83 -7.60 2.83 -2.29
CA LEU A 83 -8.19 3.24 -1.01
C LEU A 83 -9.43 2.42 -0.61
N TYR A 84 -10.17 1.92 -1.59
CA TYR A 84 -11.40 1.15 -1.36
C TYR A 84 -11.13 -0.35 -1.12
N SER A 85 -9.90 -0.82 -1.33
CA SER A 85 -9.55 -2.21 -1.06
C SER A 85 -9.41 -2.41 0.44
N GLU A 86 -10.08 -3.41 0.99
CA GLU A 86 -9.87 -3.80 2.38
C GLU A 86 -8.55 -4.57 2.52
N ILE A 87 -7.91 -4.42 3.68
CA ILE A 87 -6.80 -5.29 4.09
C ILE A 87 -7.05 -5.82 5.49
N LYS A 88 -6.48 -6.99 5.81
CA LYS A 88 -6.50 -7.56 7.15
C LYS A 88 -5.10 -7.90 7.60
N ILE A 89 -4.70 -7.41 8.77
CA ILE A 89 -3.47 -7.85 9.41
C ILE A 89 -3.73 -9.19 10.08
N ILE A 90 -2.93 -10.20 9.74
CA ILE A 90 -3.10 -11.57 10.25
C ILE A 90 -1.92 -12.05 11.11
N SER A 91 -0.78 -11.35 11.10
CA SER A 91 0.32 -11.56 12.05
C SER A 91 1.26 -10.37 12.14
#